data_AF-A0AAD7M853-F1
#
_entry.id   AF-A0AAD7M853-F1
#
_cell.length_a   1.000
_cell.length_b   1.000
_cell.length_c   1.000
_cell.angle_alpha   90.00
_cell.angle_beta   90.00
_cell.angle_gamma   90.00
#
_symmetry.space_group_name_H-M   'P 1'
#
loop_
_entity.id
_entity.type
_entity.pdbx_description
1 polymer ?
#
loop_
_entity_poly.entity_id
_entity_poly.type
_entity_poly.pdbx_seq_one_letter_code
_entity_poly.pdbx_strand_id
1 'polypeptide(L)'
;MPAIPEEPLLASNPDRFCMFPIKYPQIWEMYKKAEASFWTAEEVDLAQDNCHWEALTHDEKHFISHVLAFFAASDGIVLENLGGRFMKEVQVAEARAFYGFQIAIENIHSEMYSLLLETYIKDSNEKNRLFHAMETVPCVAKKADWALRWIDGTESFAERLVAFACVEGIFFSGSFCAIFWLKKRGLMPGLTFSNELISRDEGLHCDFACLLYSLLRKKLSEERVQAIVRDAVDIEREFVCDALPCALVGMNGDLMGQYIKFVADRLLVALGCGKIYNVQNPFDWMELISLQGKTNFFEKRVGDYQKASVMSSLNGNGGTHVFKMDEDF
;
A
#
# COMPACT_ATOMS: atom_id res chain seq x y z
N MET A 1 4.15 42.41 4.00
CA MET A 1 4.54 40.99 4.01
C MET A 1 3.72 40.28 2.97
N PRO A 2 4.29 39.47 2.06
CA PRO A 2 3.46 38.64 1.18
C PRO A 2 2.56 37.76 2.05
N ALA A 3 1.28 37.66 1.70
CA ALA A 3 0.34 36.82 2.42
C ALA A 3 0.91 35.40 2.48
N ILE A 4 1.09 34.87 3.69
CA ILE A 4 1.51 33.48 3.85
C ILE A 4 0.39 32.64 3.21
N PRO A 5 0.70 31.72 2.29
CA PRO A 5 -0.33 30.89 1.68
C PRO A 5 -1.15 30.18 2.77
N GLU A 6 -2.46 30.05 2.55
CA GLU A 6 -3.37 29.39 3.50
C GLU A 6 -2.86 27.96 3.80
N GLU A 7 -2.39 27.25 2.76
CA GLU A 7 -1.73 25.94 2.87
C GLU A 7 -0.39 25.91 2.11
N PRO A 8 0.77 25.81 2.80
CA PRO A 8 2.09 25.80 2.16
C PRO A 8 2.31 24.66 1.17
N LEU A 9 1.70 23.49 1.40
CA LEU A 9 1.85 22.32 0.52
C LEU A 9 1.20 22.52 -0.86
N LEU A 10 0.18 23.38 -0.93
CA LEU A 10 -0.66 23.60 -2.11
C LEU A 10 -0.37 24.95 -2.78
N ALA A 11 0.42 25.80 -2.13
CA ALA A 11 0.75 27.13 -2.60
C ALA A 11 1.56 27.08 -3.90
N SER A 12 1.19 27.91 -4.89
CA SER A 12 1.95 28.03 -6.13
C SER A 12 3.43 28.31 -5.83
N ASN A 13 4.30 27.46 -6.36
CA ASN A 13 5.73 27.50 -6.10
C ASN A 13 6.47 27.54 -7.45
N PRO A 14 7.06 28.68 -7.86
CA PRO A 14 7.78 28.78 -9.12
C PRO A 14 9.03 27.89 -9.16
N ASP A 15 9.60 27.56 -8.00
CA ASP A 15 10.78 26.71 -7.87
C ASP A 15 10.45 25.21 -7.79
N ARG A 16 9.18 24.82 -8.01
CA ARG A 16 8.73 23.41 -7.91
C ARG A 16 9.44 22.43 -8.86
N PHE A 17 10.15 22.96 -9.85
CA PHE A 17 10.92 22.17 -10.82
C PHE A 17 12.37 21.90 -10.38
N CYS A 18 12.83 22.55 -9.31
CA CYS A 18 14.15 22.36 -8.74
C CYS A 18 14.04 21.52 -7.46
N MET A 19 14.73 20.38 -7.41
CA MET A 19 14.69 19.50 -6.23
C MET A 19 15.48 20.08 -5.04
N PHE A 20 16.54 20.83 -5.32
CA PHE A 20 17.42 21.38 -4.29
C PHE A 20 17.29 22.91 -4.19
N PRO A 21 17.47 23.51 -2.99
CA PRO A 21 17.69 22.82 -1.70
C PRO A 21 16.41 22.20 -1.13
N ILE A 22 16.54 21.06 -0.44
CA ILE A 22 15.44 20.37 0.24
C ILE A 22 14.85 21.28 1.34
N LYS A 23 13.53 21.49 1.29
CA LYS A 23 12.75 22.31 2.23
C LYS A 23 12.03 21.47 3.28
N TYR A 24 11.64 20.24 2.93
CA TYR A 24 10.95 19.31 3.84
C TYR A 24 11.74 18.00 4.00
N PRO A 25 12.75 17.97 4.89
CA PRO A 25 13.59 16.78 5.08
C PRO A 25 12.80 15.51 5.41
N GLN A 26 11.74 15.61 6.22
CA GLN A 26 10.87 14.47 6.57
C GLN A 26 10.09 13.89 5.37
N ILE A 27 9.69 14.73 4.40
CA ILE A 27 9.04 14.26 3.16
C ILE A 27 10.09 13.58 2.28
N TRP A 28 11.28 14.17 2.19
CA TRP A 28 12.40 13.60 1.43
C TRP A 28 12.86 12.25 1.99
N GLU A 29 12.88 12.09 3.31
CA GLU A 29 13.19 10.82 3.97
C GLU A 29 12.18 9.72 3.60
N MET A 30 10.88 10.03 3.60
CA MET A 30 9.86 9.10 3.12
C MET A 30 10.08 8.73 1.65
N TYR A 31 10.43 9.68 0.79
CA TYR A 31 10.78 9.40 -0.61
C TYR A 31 11.98 8.45 -0.72
N LYS A 32 13.05 8.71 0.04
CA LYS A 32 14.23 7.83 0.04
C LYS A 32 13.94 6.44 0.61
N LYS A 33 13.04 6.34 1.59
CA LYS A 33 12.55 5.06 2.10
C LYS A 33 11.75 4.28 1.05
N ALA A 34 10.92 4.98 0.26
CA ALA A 34 10.18 4.38 -0.86
C ALA A 34 11.16 3.91 -1.95
N GLU A 35 12.09 4.77 -2.37
CA GLU A 35 13.12 4.48 -3.37
C GLU A 35 13.97 3.25 -3.00
N ALA A 36 14.39 3.15 -1.73
CA ALA A 36 15.15 2.00 -1.23
C ALA A 36 14.36 0.68 -1.24
N SER A 37 13.02 0.77 -1.30
CA SER A 37 12.10 -0.37 -1.27
C SER A 37 11.66 -0.84 -2.65
N PHE A 38 12.11 -0.18 -3.73
CA PHE A 38 11.81 -0.51 -5.14
C PHE A 38 11.90 -2.02 -5.41
N TRP A 39 10.98 -2.63 -6.14
CA TRP A 39 11.05 -4.03 -6.56
C TRP A 39 10.32 -4.20 -7.90
N THR A 40 10.52 -5.32 -8.61
CA THR A 40 9.78 -5.64 -9.85
C THR A 40 9.02 -6.96 -9.74
N ALA A 41 7.97 -7.13 -10.55
CA ALA A 41 7.14 -8.34 -10.54
C ALA A 41 7.94 -9.62 -10.82
N GLU A 42 9.02 -9.54 -11.60
CA GLU A 42 9.91 -10.67 -11.91
C GLU A 42 10.70 -11.18 -10.71
N GLU A 43 10.81 -10.41 -9.62
CA GLU A 43 11.43 -10.87 -8.36
C GLU A 43 10.55 -11.90 -7.62
N VAL A 44 9.28 -12.05 -8.01
CA VAL A 44 8.32 -12.96 -7.38
C VAL A 44 8.25 -14.28 -8.15
N ASP A 45 8.77 -15.36 -7.54
CA ASP A 45 8.70 -16.71 -8.10
C ASP A 45 7.32 -17.35 -7.88
N LEU A 46 6.59 -17.59 -8.98
CA LEU A 46 5.28 -18.24 -8.99
C LEU A 46 5.34 -19.73 -9.39
N ALA A 47 6.53 -20.32 -9.55
CA ALA A 47 6.69 -21.68 -10.07
C ALA A 47 5.96 -22.74 -9.22
N GLN A 48 5.96 -22.57 -7.90
CA GLN A 48 5.31 -23.51 -6.98
C GLN A 48 3.82 -23.23 -6.80
N ASP A 49 3.36 -22.02 -7.10
CA ASP A 49 2.01 -21.59 -6.78
C ASP A 49 0.94 -22.34 -7.55
N ASN A 50 1.20 -22.75 -8.80
CA ASN A 50 0.23 -23.56 -9.56
C ASN A 50 -0.06 -24.90 -8.86
N CYS A 51 0.98 -25.54 -8.29
CA CYS A 51 0.81 -26.80 -7.56
C CYS A 51 -0.02 -26.59 -6.28
N HIS A 52 0.29 -25.52 -5.54
CA HIS A 52 -0.46 -25.16 -4.33
C HIS A 52 -1.90 -24.79 -4.67
N TRP A 53 -2.10 -23.99 -5.72
CA TRP A 53 -3.41 -23.58 -6.21
C TRP A 53 -4.29 -24.80 -6.47
N GLU A 54 -3.81 -25.78 -7.23
CA GLU A 54 -4.61 -26.97 -7.53
C GLU A 54 -5.04 -27.74 -6.28
N ALA A 55 -4.21 -27.75 -5.24
CA ALA A 55 -4.49 -28.41 -3.96
C ALA A 55 -5.46 -27.64 -3.04
N LEU A 56 -5.75 -26.36 -3.33
CA LEU A 56 -6.69 -25.57 -2.54
C LEU A 56 -8.14 -26.06 -2.72
N THR A 57 -8.93 -25.87 -1.66
CA THR A 57 -10.39 -26.09 -1.70
C THR A 57 -11.06 -25.08 -2.64
N HIS A 58 -12.29 -25.40 -3.06
CA HIS A 58 -13.09 -24.49 -3.87
C HIS A 58 -13.29 -23.13 -3.18
N ASP A 59 -13.57 -23.15 -1.88
CA ASP A 59 -13.81 -21.95 -1.08
C ASP A 59 -12.56 -21.06 -0.97
N GLU A 60 -11.37 -21.66 -0.78
CA GLU A 60 -10.10 -20.93 -0.79
C GLU A 60 -9.79 -20.32 -2.15
N LYS A 61 -9.99 -21.10 -3.24
CA LYS A 61 -9.83 -20.58 -4.62
C LYS A 61 -10.79 -19.43 -4.88
N HIS A 62 -12.05 -19.55 -4.45
CA HIS A 62 -13.06 -18.51 -4.60
C HIS A 62 -12.69 -17.24 -3.85
N PHE A 63 -12.25 -17.36 -2.59
CA PHE A 63 -11.80 -16.23 -1.79
C PHE A 63 -10.61 -15.52 -2.43
N ILE A 64 -9.55 -16.27 -2.76
CA ILE A 64 -8.32 -15.69 -3.31
C ILE A 64 -8.59 -15.02 -4.67
N SER A 65 -9.35 -15.66 -5.56
CA SER A 65 -9.61 -15.09 -6.89
C SER A 65 -10.38 -13.77 -6.82
N HIS A 66 -11.35 -13.65 -5.91
CA HIS A 66 -12.13 -12.42 -5.75
C HIS A 66 -11.35 -11.32 -5.02
N VAL A 67 -10.47 -11.67 -4.08
CA VAL A 67 -9.53 -10.71 -3.47
C VAL A 67 -8.56 -10.16 -4.53
N LEU A 68 -7.98 -11.01 -5.38
CA LEU A 68 -7.08 -10.57 -6.44
C LEU A 68 -7.79 -9.72 -7.50
N ALA A 69 -9.02 -10.08 -7.85
CA ALA A 69 -9.86 -9.29 -8.76
C ALA A 69 -10.17 -7.89 -8.18
N PHE A 70 -10.44 -7.81 -6.88
CA PHE A 70 -10.63 -6.54 -6.19
C PHE A 70 -9.38 -5.67 -6.23
N PHE A 71 -8.21 -6.25 -5.91
CA PHE A 71 -6.94 -5.51 -5.95
C PHE A 71 -6.62 -4.99 -7.35
N ALA A 72 -6.71 -5.86 -8.38
CA ALA A 72 -6.42 -5.49 -9.76
C ALA A 72 -7.29 -4.32 -10.26
N ALA A 73 -8.53 -4.21 -9.80
CA ALA A 73 -9.40 -3.08 -10.12
C ALA A 73 -9.11 -1.83 -9.28
N SER A 74 -8.72 -1.99 -8.01
CA SER A 74 -8.58 -0.88 -7.06
C SER A 74 -7.32 -0.05 -7.30
N ASP A 75 -6.20 -0.67 -7.67
CA ASP A 75 -4.95 0.04 -7.95
C ASP A 75 -5.10 1.02 -9.12
N GLY A 76 -5.94 0.68 -10.10
CA GLY A 76 -6.30 1.59 -11.20
C GLY A 76 -6.99 2.87 -10.70
N ILE A 77 -7.88 2.76 -9.71
CA ILE A 77 -8.58 3.90 -9.10
C ILE A 77 -7.58 4.77 -8.31
N VAL A 78 -6.65 4.14 -7.57
CA VAL A 78 -5.58 4.82 -6.83
C VAL A 78 -4.68 5.63 -7.78
N LEU A 79 -4.26 5.03 -8.90
CA LEU A 79 -3.47 5.68 -9.94
C LEU A 79 -4.16 6.94 -10.52
N GLU A 80 -5.46 6.86 -10.81
CA GLU A 80 -6.23 8.00 -11.30
C GLU A 80 -6.27 9.15 -10.28
N ASN A 81 -6.41 8.84 -8.99
CA ASN A 81 -6.36 9.86 -7.94
C ASN A 81 -4.98 10.53 -7.84
N LEU A 82 -3.92 9.73 -7.82
CA LEU A 82 -2.54 10.20 -7.67
C LEU A 82 -2.13 11.11 -8.83
N GLY A 83 -2.27 10.62 -10.07
CA GLY A 83 -1.88 11.35 -11.28
C GLY A 83 -2.87 12.45 -11.66
N GLY A 84 -4.16 12.19 -11.48
CA GLY A 84 -5.25 13.09 -11.84
C GLY A 84 -5.41 14.27 -10.89
N ARG A 85 -5.13 14.09 -9.60
CA ARG A 85 -5.38 15.10 -8.55
C ARG A 85 -4.17 15.42 -7.69
N PHE A 86 -3.68 14.51 -6.85
CA PHE A 86 -2.67 14.87 -5.83
C PHE A 86 -1.37 15.39 -6.42
N MET A 87 -0.87 14.79 -7.51
CA MET A 87 0.29 15.33 -8.23
C MET A 87 0.04 16.70 -8.87
N LYS A 88 -1.20 17.09 -9.14
CA LYS A 88 -1.51 18.43 -9.68
C LYS A 88 -1.63 19.47 -8.58
N GLU A 89 -2.22 19.09 -7.46
CA GLU A 89 -2.52 19.98 -6.33
C GLU A 89 -1.28 20.27 -5.47
N VAL A 90 -0.48 19.24 -5.15
CA VAL A 90 0.72 19.40 -4.31
C VAL A 90 1.87 20.04 -5.09
N GLN A 91 2.39 21.15 -4.55
CA GLN A 91 3.40 21.99 -5.19
C GLN A 91 4.82 21.79 -4.64
N VAL A 92 4.96 21.00 -3.57
CA VAL A 92 6.25 20.68 -2.94
C VAL A 92 6.98 19.62 -3.75
N ALA A 93 8.22 19.90 -4.17
CA ALA A 93 8.98 19.04 -5.08
C ALA A 93 9.26 17.66 -4.48
N GLU A 94 9.59 17.61 -3.18
CA GLU A 94 9.86 16.37 -2.44
C GLU A 94 8.62 15.47 -2.37
N ALA A 95 7.43 16.05 -2.19
CA ALA A 95 6.19 15.29 -2.15
C ALA A 95 5.81 14.77 -3.54
N ARG A 96 6.09 15.54 -4.58
CA ARG A 96 5.91 15.10 -5.98
C ARG A 96 6.88 13.99 -6.35
N ALA A 97 8.10 14.00 -5.81
CA ALA A 97 9.05 12.90 -5.96
C ALA A 97 8.50 11.61 -5.34
N PHE A 98 7.97 11.69 -4.11
CA PHE A 98 7.27 10.56 -3.47
C PHE A 98 6.12 10.06 -4.34
N TYR A 99 5.19 10.93 -4.75
CA TYR A 99 4.05 10.50 -5.57
C TYR A 99 4.46 9.94 -6.93
N GLY A 100 5.51 10.48 -7.57
CA GLY A 100 6.03 9.92 -8.81
C GLY A 100 6.54 8.49 -8.64
N PHE A 101 7.18 8.21 -7.50
CA PHE A 101 7.62 6.86 -7.16
C PHE A 101 6.46 5.95 -6.75
N GLN A 102 5.51 6.45 -5.96
CA GLN A 102 4.28 5.73 -5.61
C GLN A 102 3.56 5.28 -6.88
N ILE A 103 3.30 6.18 -7.84
CA ILE A 103 2.67 5.82 -9.13
C ILE A 103 3.43 4.72 -9.87
N ALA A 104 4.78 4.74 -9.84
CA ALA A 104 5.55 3.66 -10.46
C ALA A 104 5.33 2.32 -9.75
N ILE A 105 5.28 2.33 -8.41
CA ILE A 105 5.03 1.14 -7.59
C ILE A 105 3.60 0.62 -7.77
N GLU A 106 2.58 1.48 -7.82
CA GLU A 106 1.18 1.08 -8.09
C GLU A 106 1.03 0.35 -9.44
N ASN A 107 1.80 0.75 -10.46
CA ASN A 107 1.80 0.03 -11.74
C ASN A 107 2.42 -1.38 -11.60
N ILE A 108 3.44 -1.53 -10.76
CA ILE A 108 4.06 -2.83 -10.46
C ILE A 108 3.10 -3.70 -9.64
N HIS A 109 2.33 -3.12 -8.72
CA HIS A 109 1.27 -3.82 -7.99
C HIS A 109 0.20 -4.33 -8.95
N SER A 110 -0.29 -3.46 -9.85
CA SER A 110 -1.26 -3.80 -10.88
C SER A 110 -0.77 -4.93 -11.80
N GLU A 111 0.49 -4.88 -12.22
CA GLU A 111 1.14 -5.96 -12.99
C GLU A 111 1.19 -7.27 -12.18
N MET A 112 1.61 -7.20 -10.92
CA MET A 112 1.72 -8.36 -10.04
C MET A 112 0.36 -9.04 -9.83
N TYR A 113 -0.71 -8.28 -9.53
CA TYR A 113 -2.05 -8.84 -9.40
C TYR A 113 -2.57 -9.44 -10.70
N SER A 114 -2.29 -8.81 -11.83
CA SER A 114 -2.63 -9.34 -13.15
C SER A 114 -1.90 -10.65 -13.43
N LEU A 115 -0.61 -10.74 -13.10
CA LEU A 115 0.19 -11.95 -13.26
C LEU A 115 -0.30 -13.10 -12.35
N LEU A 116 -0.72 -12.79 -11.11
CA LEU A 116 -1.31 -13.76 -10.19
C LEU A 116 -2.63 -14.33 -10.76
N LEU A 117 -3.53 -13.45 -11.22
CA LEU A 117 -4.78 -13.87 -11.88
C LEU A 117 -4.52 -14.70 -13.15
N GLU A 118 -3.59 -14.26 -13.99
CA GLU A 118 -3.19 -14.97 -15.22
C GLU A 118 -2.63 -16.37 -14.90
N THR A 119 -1.87 -16.47 -13.81
CA THR A 119 -1.28 -17.73 -13.34
C THR A 119 -2.35 -18.68 -12.82
N TYR A 120 -3.27 -18.22 -11.98
CA TYR A 120 -4.20 -19.09 -11.26
C TYR A 120 -5.48 -19.41 -12.05
N ILE A 121 -5.97 -18.47 -12.85
CA ILE A 121 -7.26 -18.59 -13.54
C ILE A 121 -7.03 -18.98 -15.00
N LYS A 122 -7.26 -20.26 -15.31
CA LYS A 122 -7.09 -20.79 -16.67
C LYS A 122 -8.28 -20.52 -17.58
N ASP A 123 -9.49 -20.47 -17.04
CA ASP A 123 -10.70 -20.22 -17.81
C ASP A 123 -10.77 -18.74 -18.25
N SER A 124 -10.83 -18.50 -19.56
CA SER A 124 -10.79 -17.15 -20.11
C SER A 124 -12.06 -16.34 -19.79
N ASN A 125 -13.22 -16.98 -19.63
CA ASN A 125 -14.46 -16.28 -19.32
C ASN A 125 -14.47 -15.81 -17.87
N GLU A 126 -14.06 -16.67 -16.94
CA GLU A 126 -13.93 -16.34 -15.53
C GLU A 126 -12.85 -15.28 -15.32
N LYS A 127 -11.72 -15.40 -16.01
CA LYS A 127 -10.67 -14.38 -16.01
C LYS A 127 -11.23 -13.01 -16.47
N ASN A 128 -11.96 -12.99 -17.57
CA ASN A 128 -12.57 -11.75 -18.07
C ASN A 128 -13.58 -11.17 -17.06
N ARG A 129 -14.40 -12.02 -16.43
CA ARG A 129 -15.34 -11.60 -15.37
C ARG A 129 -14.61 -10.94 -14.21
N LEU A 130 -13.51 -11.54 -13.74
CA LEU A 130 -12.72 -11.07 -12.61
C LEU A 130 -11.95 -9.77 -12.94
N PHE A 131 -11.42 -9.59 -14.15
CA PHE A 131 -10.83 -8.31 -14.55
C PHE A 131 -11.84 -7.16 -14.60
N HIS A 132 -13.13 -7.46 -14.80
CA HIS A 132 -14.23 -6.49 -14.77
C HIS A 132 -15.00 -6.52 -13.43
N ALA A 133 -14.33 -6.87 -12.32
CA ALA A 133 -14.99 -7.08 -11.03
C ALA A 133 -15.75 -5.85 -10.49
N MET A 134 -15.40 -4.63 -10.88
CA MET A 134 -16.20 -3.45 -10.52
C MET A 134 -17.63 -3.50 -11.05
N GLU A 135 -17.82 -4.07 -12.23
CA GLU A 135 -19.14 -4.21 -12.86
C GLU A 135 -19.82 -5.54 -12.49
N THR A 136 -19.01 -6.57 -12.23
CA THR A 136 -19.50 -7.96 -12.10
C THR A 136 -19.57 -8.47 -10.66
N VAL A 137 -18.94 -7.80 -9.68
CA VAL A 137 -18.86 -8.22 -8.28
C VAL A 137 -19.38 -7.09 -7.36
N PRO A 138 -20.61 -7.21 -6.81
CA PRO A 138 -21.26 -6.12 -6.07
C PRO A 138 -20.46 -5.58 -4.88
N CYS A 139 -19.72 -6.43 -4.16
CA CYS A 139 -18.94 -5.98 -3.01
C CYS A 139 -17.67 -5.20 -3.40
N VAL A 140 -17.15 -5.44 -4.59
CA VAL A 140 -16.07 -4.63 -5.19
C VAL A 140 -16.60 -3.28 -5.63
N ALA A 141 -17.78 -3.27 -6.28
CA ALA A 141 -18.44 -2.03 -6.73
C ALA A 141 -18.62 -1.03 -5.58
N LYS A 142 -19.10 -1.48 -4.40
CA LYS A 142 -19.33 -0.59 -3.25
C LYS A 142 -18.06 0.12 -2.76
N LYS A 143 -16.93 -0.58 -2.73
CA LYS A 143 -15.62 0.00 -2.37
C LYS A 143 -15.13 0.97 -3.44
N ALA A 144 -15.25 0.58 -4.71
CA ALA A 144 -14.90 1.44 -5.84
C ALA A 144 -15.72 2.74 -5.83
N ASP A 145 -17.05 2.64 -5.65
CA ASP A 145 -17.96 3.79 -5.57
C ASP A 145 -17.60 4.73 -4.40
N TRP A 146 -17.19 4.16 -3.26
CA TRP A 146 -16.73 4.97 -2.13
C TRP A 146 -15.44 5.70 -2.46
N ALA A 147 -14.45 5.04 -3.08
CA ALA A 147 -13.19 5.67 -3.45
C ALA A 147 -13.38 6.75 -4.53
N LEU A 148 -14.13 6.43 -5.60
CA LEU A 148 -14.41 7.34 -6.72
C LEU A 148 -15.12 8.62 -6.27
N ARG A 149 -16.01 8.54 -5.28
CA ARG A 149 -16.64 9.73 -4.67
C ARG A 149 -15.62 10.78 -4.22
N TRP A 150 -14.53 10.34 -3.59
CA TRP A 150 -13.49 11.26 -3.09
C TRP A 150 -12.57 11.74 -4.19
N ILE A 151 -12.45 10.98 -5.28
CA ILE A 151 -11.65 11.35 -6.45
C ILE A 151 -12.40 12.38 -7.29
N ASP A 152 -13.66 12.13 -7.64
CA ASP A 152 -14.46 13.02 -8.49
C ASP A 152 -15.12 14.17 -7.72
N GLY A 153 -15.15 14.07 -6.39
CA GLY A 153 -15.84 15.01 -5.53
C GLY A 153 -15.16 16.37 -5.36
N THR A 154 -15.91 17.31 -4.80
CA THR A 154 -15.51 18.71 -4.57
C THR A 154 -14.95 18.95 -3.17
N GLU A 155 -14.76 17.90 -2.40
CA GLU A 155 -14.26 17.93 -1.02
C GLU A 155 -12.86 18.53 -0.94
N SER A 156 -12.56 19.06 0.25
CA SER A 156 -11.28 19.70 0.53
C SER A 156 -10.11 18.72 0.37
N PHE A 157 -8.91 19.24 0.10
CA PHE A 157 -7.69 18.41 0.04
C PHE A 157 -7.51 17.59 1.33
N ALA A 158 -7.80 18.19 2.49
CA ALA A 158 -7.70 17.50 3.78
C ALA A 158 -8.65 16.30 3.90
N GLU A 159 -9.92 16.45 3.46
CA GLU A 159 -10.89 15.35 3.43
C GLU A 159 -10.46 14.23 2.50
N ARG A 160 -10.03 14.59 1.28
CA ARG A 160 -9.57 13.61 0.30
C ARG A 160 -8.29 12.91 0.74
N LEU A 161 -7.39 13.59 1.43
CA LEU A 161 -6.16 12.99 1.95
C LEU A 161 -6.46 11.98 3.07
N VAL A 162 -7.42 12.28 3.95
CA VAL A 162 -7.88 11.33 4.99
C VAL A 162 -8.59 10.14 4.35
N ALA A 163 -9.47 10.38 3.36
CA ALA A 163 -10.14 9.31 2.63
C ALA A 163 -9.13 8.41 1.90
N PHE A 164 -8.12 9.01 1.26
CA PHE A 164 -7.02 8.29 0.63
C PHE A 164 -6.24 7.43 1.63
N ALA A 165 -5.90 7.97 2.80
CA ALA A 165 -5.26 7.18 3.86
C ALA A 165 -6.11 5.98 4.31
N CYS A 166 -7.45 6.07 4.22
CA CYS A 166 -8.36 4.94 4.48
C CYS A 166 -8.35 3.91 3.34
N VAL A 167 -8.19 4.32 2.08
CA VAL A 167 -8.04 3.39 0.94
C VAL A 167 -6.77 2.55 1.14
N GLU A 168 -5.62 3.20 1.26
CA GLU A 168 -4.31 2.55 1.42
C GLU A 168 -4.23 1.75 2.74
N GLY A 169 -4.81 2.29 3.83
CA GLY A 169 -4.62 1.75 5.18
C GLY A 169 -5.70 0.79 5.68
N ILE A 170 -6.96 0.94 5.25
CA ILE A 170 -8.11 0.18 5.78
C ILE A 170 -8.68 -0.78 4.72
N PHE A 171 -8.94 -0.31 3.50
CA PHE A 171 -9.67 -1.09 2.47
C PHE A 171 -8.94 -2.34 1.96
N PHE A 172 -7.63 -2.42 2.20
CA PHE A 172 -6.83 -3.59 1.87
C PHE A 172 -6.45 -4.42 3.10
N SER A 173 -6.71 -3.90 4.31
CA SER A 173 -6.19 -4.48 5.55
C SER A 173 -6.71 -5.90 5.83
N GLY A 174 -8.00 -6.17 5.61
CA GLY A 174 -8.58 -7.49 5.81
C GLY A 174 -8.07 -8.51 4.80
N SER A 175 -7.97 -8.11 3.53
CA SER A 175 -7.42 -8.94 2.45
C SER A 175 -5.95 -9.30 2.71
N PHE A 176 -5.10 -8.32 3.06
CA PHE A 176 -3.70 -8.58 3.40
C PHE A 176 -3.57 -9.52 4.59
N CYS A 177 -4.38 -9.32 5.63
CA CYS A 177 -4.42 -10.21 6.79
C CYS A 177 -4.81 -11.64 6.39
N ALA A 178 -5.82 -11.80 5.53
CA ALA A 178 -6.25 -13.10 5.05
C ALA A 178 -5.19 -13.82 4.19
N ILE A 179 -4.43 -13.09 3.38
CA ILE A 179 -3.31 -13.69 2.63
C ILE A 179 -2.16 -14.06 3.57
N PHE A 180 -1.84 -13.24 4.58
CA PHE A 180 -0.86 -13.62 5.59
C PHE A 180 -1.28 -14.85 6.41
N TRP A 181 -2.58 -15.09 6.56
CA TRP A 181 -3.07 -16.35 7.14
C TRP A 181 -2.72 -17.56 6.26
N LEU A 182 -2.77 -17.44 4.93
CA LEU A 182 -2.29 -18.48 4.01
C LEU A 182 -0.78 -18.72 4.18
N LYS A 183 0.00 -17.65 4.37
CA LYS A 183 1.43 -17.76 4.67
C LYS A 183 1.67 -18.57 5.94
N LYS A 184 0.92 -18.30 7.01
CA LYS A 184 1.01 -19.05 8.28
C LYS A 184 0.71 -20.54 8.08
N ARG A 185 -0.14 -20.88 7.11
CA ARG A 185 -0.47 -22.26 6.71
C ARG A 185 0.52 -22.88 5.73
N GLY A 186 1.54 -22.14 5.28
CA GLY A 186 2.54 -22.61 4.32
C GLY A 186 2.00 -22.76 2.90
N LEU A 187 1.02 -21.95 2.50
CA LEU A 187 0.35 -22.01 1.20
C LEU A 187 0.74 -20.82 0.31
N MET A 188 0.72 -21.04 -1.01
CA MET A 188 0.89 -20.00 -2.04
C MET A 188 2.12 -19.10 -1.79
N PRO A 189 3.35 -19.65 -1.84
CA PRO A 189 4.56 -18.91 -1.49
C PRO A 189 4.78 -17.64 -2.34
N GLY A 190 4.43 -17.68 -3.64
CA GLY A 190 4.49 -16.54 -4.54
C GLY A 190 3.50 -15.45 -4.17
N LEU A 191 2.21 -15.79 -4.04
CA LEU A 191 1.15 -14.89 -3.57
C LEU A 191 1.48 -14.23 -2.24
N THR A 192 1.98 -15.02 -1.29
CA THR A 192 2.23 -14.53 0.07
C THR A 192 3.48 -13.66 0.14
N PHE A 193 4.49 -13.94 -0.69
CA PHE A 193 5.66 -13.08 -0.83
C PHE A 193 5.32 -11.76 -1.53
N SER A 194 4.56 -11.76 -2.62
CA SER A 194 4.11 -10.50 -3.25
C SER A 194 3.25 -9.67 -2.29
N ASN A 195 2.37 -10.31 -1.52
CA ASN A 195 1.59 -9.64 -0.48
C ASN A 195 2.45 -8.97 0.60
N GLU A 196 3.62 -9.53 0.95
CA GLU A 196 4.58 -8.86 1.85
C GLU A 196 5.13 -7.56 1.27
N LEU A 197 5.49 -7.59 -0.01
CA LEU A 197 6.03 -6.42 -0.70
C LEU A 197 4.97 -5.33 -0.84
N ILE A 198 3.78 -5.70 -1.31
CA ILE A 198 2.67 -4.77 -1.54
C ILE A 198 2.16 -4.18 -0.22
N SER A 199 1.86 -5.01 0.79
CA SER A 199 1.37 -4.49 2.08
C SER A 199 2.37 -3.59 2.81
N ARG A 200 3.67 -3.76 2.57
CA ARG A 200 4.72 -2.84 3.06
C ARG A 200 4.63 -1.49 2.34
N ASP A 201 4.47 -1.51 1.04
CA ASP A 201 4.38 -0.30 0.21
C ASP A 201 3.11 0.50 0.58
N GLU A 202 1.95 -0.16 0.67
CA GLU A 202 0.69 0.44 1.12
C GLU A 202 0.80 1.05 2.53
N GLY A 203 1.52 0.37 3.43
CA GLY A 203 1.81 0.91 4.75
C GLY A 203 2.62 2.21 4.68
N LEU A 204 3.60 2.29 3.78
CA LEU A 204 4.40 3.49 3.56
C LEU A 204 3.60 4.62 2.90
N HIS A 205 2.71 4.29 1.96
CA HIS A 205 1.82 5.25 1.32
C HIS A 205 0.81 5.85 2.32
N CYS A 206 0.24 5.02 3.18
CA CYS A 206 -0.63 5.44 4.28
C CYS A 206 0.10 6.35 5.28
N ASP A 207 1.33 5.96 5.69
CA ASP A 207 2.19 6.79 6.54
C ASP A 207 2.49 8.16 5.89
N PHE A 208 2.71 8.18 4.56
CA PHE A 208 2.96 9.40 3.81
C PHE A 208 1.73 10.33 3.76
N ALA A 209 0.54 9.77 3.56
CA ALA A 209 -0.70 10.53 3.62
C ALA A 209 -0.90 11.15 5.02
N CYS A 210 -0.61 10.40 6.09
CA CYS A 210 -0.63 10.92 7.46
C CYS A 210 0.41 12.02 7.69
N LEU A 211 1.63 11.87 7.16
CA LEU A 211 2.66 12.90 7.24
C LEU A 211 2.21 14.19 6.56
N LEU A 212 1.67 14.12 5.34
CA LEU A 212 1.15 15.30 4.64
C LEU A 212 -0.01 15.94 5.41
N TYR A 213 -0.92 15.14 5.97
CA TYR A 213 -2.02 15.63 6.79
C TYR A 213 -1.51 16.34 8.06
N SER A 214 -0.46 15.82 8.68
CA SER A 214 0.15 16.43 9.87
C SER A 214 0.71 17.84 9.59
N LEU A 215 1.14 18.08 8.33
CA LEU A 215 1.73 19.32 7.83
C LEU A 215 0.70 20.35 7.34
N LEU A 216 -0.57 19.95 7.18
CA LEU A 216 -1.66 20.89 6.90
C LEU A 216 -1.88 21.82 8.08
N ARG A 217 -2.15 23.09 7.79
CA ARG A 217 -2.48 24.09 8.81
C ARG A 217 -3.93 23.98 9.24
N LYS A 218 -4.84 23.84 8.28
CA LYS A 218 -6.28 23.70 8.48
C LYS A 218 -6.65 22.23 8.45
N LYS A 219 -6.53 21.60 9.62
CA LYS A 219 -7.00 20.22 9.84
C LYS A 219 -8.52 20.17 9.93
N LEU A 220 -9.06 19.00 9.63
CA LEU A 220 -10.49 18.72 9.84
C LEU A 220 -10.79 18.64 11.33
N SER A 221 -12.06 18.80 11.69
CA SER A 221 -12.48 18.44 13.04
C SER A 221 -12.32 16.94 13.25
N GLU A 222 -12.03 16.55 14.49
CA GLU A 222 -11.85 15.15 14.85
C GLU A 222 -13.10 14.32 14.50
N GLU A 223 -14.29 14.89 14.67
CA GLU A 223 -15.56 14.23 14.33
C GLU A 223 -15.64 13.92 12.83
N ARG A 224 -15.12 14.81 11.97
CA ARG A 224 -15.12 14.59 10.52
C ARG A 224 -14.13 13.51 10.12
N VAL A 225 -12.92 13.50 10.69
CA VAL A 225 -11.93 12.43 10.46
C VAL A 225 -12.51 11.08 10.89
N GLN A 226 -13.05 11.02 12.12
CA GLN A 226 -13.65 9.79 12.65
C GLN A 226 -14.84 9.32 11.80
N ALA A 227 -15.64 10.22 11.24
CA ALA A 227 -16.74 9.84 10.35
C ALA A 227 -16.23 9.15 9.07
N ILE A 228 -15.22 9.70 8.42
CA ILE A 228 -14.61 9.10 7.21
C ILE A 228 -14.03 7.72 7.53
N VAL A 229 -13.31 7.60 8.66
CA VAL A 229 -12.71 6.34 9.10
C VAL A 229 -13.78 5.29 9.45
N ARG A 230 -14.88 5.69 10.12
CA ARG A 230 -15.99 4.78 10.44
C ARG A 230 -16.64 4.22 9.18
N ASP A 231 -16.95 5.09 8.21
CA ASP A 231 -17.51 4.65 6.92
C ASP A 231 -16.59 3.64 6.24
N ALA A 232 -15.26 3.89 6.26
CA ALA A 232 -14.31 2.97 5.67
C ALA A 232 -14.25 1.62 6.40
N VAL A 233 -14.29 1.62 7.74
CA VAL A 233 -14.33 0.40 8.55
C VAL A 233 -15.58 -0.42 8.28
N ASP A 234 -16.74 0.21 8.20
CA ASP A 234 -18.00 -0.50 7.97
C ASP A 234 -18.01 -1.18 6.61
N ILE A 235 -17.53 -0.50 5.57
CA ILE A 235 -17.38 -1.06 4.22
C ILE A 235 -16.37 -2.21 4.20
N GLU A 236 -15.21 -2.05 4.84
CA GLU A 236 -14.18 -3.10 4.87
C GLU A 236 -14.67 -4.35 5.61
N ARG A 237 -15.37 -4.16 6.73
CA ARG A 237 -15.95 -5.27 7.50
C ARG A 237 -16.99 -6.01 6.68
N GLU A 238 -17.92 -5.30 6.04
CA GLU A 238 -18.92 -5.92 5.17
C GLU A 238 -18.25 -6.71 4.04
N PHE A 239 -17.19 -6.16 3.43
CA PHE A 239 -16.46 -6.83 2.37
C PHE A 239 -15.87 -8.17 2.82
N VAL A 240 -15.04 -8.18 3.88
CA VAL A 240 -14.25 -9.38 4.23
C VAL A 240 -14.95 -10.30 5.25
N CYS A 241 -16.01 -9.84 5.92
CA CYS A 241 -16.76 -10.66 6.87
C CYS A 241 -18.05 -11.22 6.27
N ASP A 242 -18.70 -10.48 5.35
CA ASP A 242 -20.04 -10.82 4.87
C ASP A 242 -20.06 -11.17 3.38
N ALA A 243 -19.55 -10.28 2.52
CA ALA A 243 -19.67 -10.44 1.07
C ALA A 243 -18.64 -11.41 0.47
N LEU A 244 -17.41 -11.38 0.98
CA LEU A 244 -16.35 -12.34 0.69
C LEU A 244 -15.78 -12.85 2.02
N PRO A 245 -16.51 -13.73 2.73
CA PRO A 245 -16.18 -14.07 4.12
C PRO A 245 -14.79 -14.69 4.25
N CYS A 246 -13.96 -14.17 5.15
CA CYS A 246 -12.68 -14.77 5.51
C CYS A 246 -12.82 -16.18 6.10
N ALA A 247 -14.04 -16.58 6.50
CA ALA A 247 -14.37 -17.95 6.87
C ALA A 247 -14.07 -18.96 5.76
N LEU A 248 -14.12 -18.54 4.49
CA LEU A 248 -13.77 -19.37 3.33
C LEU A 248 -12.30 -19.82 3.34
N VAL A 249 -11.41 -19.09 3.99
CA VAL A 249 -10.00 -19.48 4.20
C VAL A 249 -9.74 -19.98 5.63
N GLY A 250 -10.79 -20.22 6.41
CA GLY A 250 -10.72 -20.75 7.77
C GLY A 250 -10.43 -19.70 8.86
N MET A 251 -10.68 -18.42 8.60
CA MET A 251 -10.53 -17.35 9.60
C MET A 251 -11.87 -17.03 10.29
N ASN A 252 -11.81 -16.56 11.53
CA ASN A 252 -12.98 -16.11 12.27
C ASN A 252 -13.34 -14.65 11.90
N GLY A 253 -14.58 -14.43 11.43
CA GLY A 253 -15.07 -13.11 11.02
C GLY A 253 -15.14 -12.07 12.14
N ASP A 254 -15.43 -12.47 13.38
CA ASP A 254 -15.44 -11.56 14.52
C ASP A 254 -14.02 -11.05 14.83
N LEU A 255 -13.03 -11.94 14.79
CA LEU A 255 -11.62 -11.58 14.94
C LEU A 255 -11.14 -10.70 13.78
N MET A 256 -11.57 -10.99 12.55
CA MET A 256 -11.25 -10.12 11.40
C MET A 256 -11.87 -8.72 11.58
N GLY A 257 -13.12 -8.65 12.02
CA GLY A 257 -13.78 -7.39 12.34
C GLY A 257 -13.09 -6.61 13.47
N GLN A 258 -12.55 -7.30 14.47
CA GLN A 258 -11.72 -6.68 15.52
C GLN A 258 -10.39 -6.18 14.97
N TYR A 259 -9.74 -6.93 14.08
CA TYR A 259 -8.48 -6.52 13.44
C TYR A 259 -8.65 -5.24 12.61
N ILE A 260 -9.71 -5.13 11.80
CA ILE A 260 -10.00 -3.92 11.01
C ILE A 260 -10.18 -2.69 11.93
N LYS A 261 -10.90 -2.87 13.05
CA LYS A 261 -11.07 -1.81 14.06
C LYS A 261 -9.74 -1.42 14.72
N PHE A 262 -8.86 -2.38 14.98
CA PHE A 262 -7.51 -2.12 15.49
C PHE A 262 -6.68 -1.29 14.49
N VAL A 263 -6.73 -1.64 13.20
CA VAL A 263 -6.06 -0.89 12.12
C VAL A 263 -6.60 0.54 12.05
N ALA A 264 -7.91 0.71 12.11
CA ALA A 264 -8.55 2.03 12.09
C ALA A 264 -8.15 2.91 13.29
N ASP A 265 -8.08 2.35 14.50
CA ASP A 265 -7.59 3.08 15.67
C ASP A 265 -6.11 3.51 15.52
N ARG A 266 -5.27 2.68 14.88
CA ARG A 266 -3.89 3.07 14.58
C ARG A 266 -3.83 4.21 13.56
N LEU A 267 -4.65 4.16 12.52
CA LEU A 267 -4.76 5.24 11.53
C LEU A 267 -5.24 6.54 12.17
N LEU A 268 -6.26 6.49 13.04
CA LEU A 268 -6.75 7.66 13.77
C LEU A 268 -5.65 8.32 14.61
N VAL A 269 -4.86 7.51 15.33
CA VAL A 269 -3.72 8.03 16.10
C VAL A 269 -2.66 8.67 15.18
N ALA A 270 -2.36 8.05 14.03
CA ALA A 270 -1.42 8.61 13.06
C ALA A 270 -1.91 9.94 12.44
N LEU A 271 -3.23 10.10 12.31
CA LEU A 271 -3.89 11.35 11.90
C LEU A 271 -4.04 12.38 13.02
N GLY A 272 -3.56 12.06 14.24
CA GLY A 272 -3.62 12.95 15.40
C GLY A 272 -4.96 13.00 16.13
N CYS A 273 -5.82 11.99 15.93
CA CYS A 273 -7.13 11.86 16.56
C CYS A 273 -7.13 10.80 17.69
N GLY A 274 -8.14 10.83 18.56
CA GLY A 274 -8.38 9.80 19.55
C GLY A 274 -8.88 8.49 18.94
N LYS A 275 -8.58 7.38 19.62
CA LYS A 275 -9.11 6.05 19.27
C LYS A 275 -10.62 5.98 19.51
N ILE A 276 -11.34 5.27 18.65
CA ILE A 276 -12.80 5.10 18.76
C ILE A 276 -13.21 3.68 19.14
N TYR A 277 -12.43 2.66 18.78
CA TYR A 277 -12.78 1.27 19.05
C TYR A 277 -12.12 0.71 20.31
N ASN A 278 -10.90 1.17 20.63
CA ASN A 278 -10.08 0.76 21.76
C ASN A 278 -9.89 -0.76 21.86
N VAL A 279 -9.71 -1.42 20.72
CA VAL A 279 -9.50 -2.87 20.62
C VAL A 279 -8.03 -3.22 20.44
N GLN A 280 -7.66 -4.42 20.84
CA GLN A 280 -6.32 -4.99 20.64
C GLN A 280 -6.25 -5.75 19.32
N ASN A 281 -5.04 -5.94 18.80
CA ASN A 281 -4.80 -6.82 17.66
C ASN A 281 -5.14 -8.29 18.04
N PRO A 282 -6.10 -8.94 17.36
CA PRO A 282 -6.46 -10.33 17.65
C PRO A 282 -5.51 -11.36 17.01
N PHE A 283 -4.61 -10.93 16.13
CA PHE A 283 -3.70 -11.80 15.38
C PHE A 283 -2.24 -11.51 15.76
N ASP A 284 -1.75 -12.22 16.77
CA ASP A 284 -0.36 -12.15 17.26
C ASP A 284 0.68 -12.37 16.16
N TRP A 285 0.39 -13.27 15.22
CA TRP A 285 1.25 -13.59 14.09
C TRP A 285 1.39 -12.44 13.07
N MET A 286 0.47 -11.47 13.02
CA MET A 286 0.62 -10.30 12.15
C MET A 286 1.80 -9.43 12.57
N GLU A 287 2.10 -9.34 13.87
CA GLU A 287 3.26 -8.59 14.37
C GLU A 287 4.57 -9.31 14.03
N LEU A 288 4.58 -10.64 14.17
CA LEU A 288 5.74 -11.48 13.87
C LEU A 288 6.11 -11.45 12.38
N ILE A 289 5.12 -11.50 11.49
CA ILE A 289 5.36 -11.45 10.04
C ILE A 289 5.89 -10.06 9.63
N SER A 290 5.35 -8.98 10.20
CA SER A 290 5.86 -7.62 9.95
C SER A 290 7.32 -7.45 10.39
N LEU A 291 7.71 -8.09 11.49
CA LEU A 291 9.11 -8.07 11.98
C LEU A 291 10.05 -8.92 11.12
N GLN A 292 9.65 -10.14 10.75
CA GLN A 292 10.45 -11.04 9.91
C GLN A 292 10.61 -10.53 8.47
N GLY A 293 9.57 -9.92 7.90
CA GLY A 293 9.64 -9.30 6.57
C GLY A 293 10.62 -8.12 6.54
N LYS A 294 10.65 -7.31 7.61
CA LYS A 294 11.62 -6.22 7.75
C LYS A 294 13.06 -6.75 7.87
N THR A 295 13.34 -7.73 8.72
CA THR A 295 14.72 -8.26 8.85
C THR A 295 15.19 -8.96 7.58
N ASN A 296 14.36 -9.84 6.98
CA ASN A 296 14.74 -10.58 5.77
C ASN A 296 15.00 -9.67 4.58
N PHE A 297 14.24 -8.58 4.42
CA PHE A 297 14.40 -7.67 3.28
C PHE A 297 15.71 -6.87 3.35
N PHE A 298 16.02 -6.27 4.51
CA PHE A 298 17.26 -5.52 4.67
C PHE A 298 18.49 -6.45 4.61
N GLU A 299 18.43 -7.64 5.22
CA GLU A 299 19.55 -8.59 5.16
C GLU A 299 19.77 -9.15 3.75
N LYS A 300 18.69 -9.52 3.04
CA LYS A 300 18.78 -10.06 1.67
C LYS A 300 19.31 -9.00 0.70
N ARG A 301 18.83 -7.75 0.78
CA ARG A 301 19.34 -6.65 -0.06
C ARG A 301 20.77 -6.24 0.27
N VAL A 302 21.14 -6.14 1.54
CA VAL A 302 22.54 -5.88 1.92
C VAL A 302 23.44 -6.99 1.36
N GLY A 303 22.99 -8.25 1.41
CA GLY A 303 23.68 -9.38 0.78
C GLY A 303 23.79 -9.27 -0.74
N ASP A 304 22.73 -8.85 -1.43
CA ASP A 304 22.71 -8.68 -2.89
C ASP A 304 23.57 -7.48 -3.35
N TYR A 305 23.58 -6.37 -2.60
CA TYR A 305 24.50 -5.25 -2.82
C TYR A 305 25.96 -5.63 -2.54
N GLN A 306 26.23 -6.43 -1.49
CA GLN A 306 27.58 -6.96 -1.25
C GLN A 306 28.02 -7.89 -2.38
N LYS A 307 27.14 -8.75 -2.90
CA LYS A 307 27.47 -9.61 -4.05
C LYS A 307 27.68 -8.81 -5.34
N ALA A 308 26.88 -7.77 -5.58
CA ALA A 308 27.05 -6.86 -6.71
C ALA A 308 28.36 -6.07 -6.63
N SER A 309 28.80 -5.70 -5.42
CA SER A 309 30.07 -4.99 -5.20
C SER A 309 31.31 -5.89 -5.24
N VAL A 310 31.18 -7.22 -5.18
CA VAL A 310 32.32 -8.17 -5.09
C VAL A 310 32.63 -8.88 -6.42
N MET A 311 31.79 -8.72 -7.46
CA MET A 311 32.05 -9.32 -8.79
C MET A 311 32.53 -8.35 -9.88
N SER A 312 32.89 -7.10 -9.55
CA SER A 312 33.49 -6.16 -10.53
C SER A 312 34.99 -5.89 -10.33
N SER A 313 35.70 -6.64 -9.48
CA SER A 313 37.12 -6.36 -9.18
C SER A 313 38.10 -7.51 -9.43
N LEU A 314 37.68 -8.62 -10.05
CA LEU A 314 38.57 -9.75 -10.37
C LEU A 314 38.47 -10.13 -11.84
N ASN A 315 38.83 -9.19 -12.73
CA ASN A 315 39.50 -9.48 -14.00
C ASN A 315 39.90 -8.17 -14.71
N GLY A 316 41.18 -7.81 -14.62
CA GLY A 316 41.83 -6.89 -15.58
C GLY A 316 42.16 -5.49 -15.06
N ASN A 317 43.42 -5.32 -14.63
CA ASN A 317 44.25 -4.10 -14.66
C ASN A 317 43.61 -2.77 -15.09
N GLY A 318 43.59 -1.78 -14.17
CA GLY A 318 43.61 -0.36 -14.55
C GLY A 318 43.01 0.63 -13.55
N GLY A 319 43.82 1.14 -12.62
CA GLY A 319 43.85 2.55 -12.19
C GLY A 319 42.61 3.25 -11.57
N THR A 320 42.78 3.63 -10.30
CA THR A 320 42.35 4.90 -9.67
C THR A 320 40.86 5.19 -9.48
N HIS A 321 40.37 5.05 -8.24
CA HIS A 321 40.17 6.16 -7.29
C HIS A 321 39.76 5.61 -5.91
N VAL A 322 40.68 5.68 -4.94
CA VAL A 322 40.40 5.35 -3.53
C VAL A 322 39.78 6.60 -2.88
N PHE A 323 38.52 6.50 -2.46
CA PHE A 323 37.89 7.50 -1.60
C PHE A 323 38.22 7.14 -0.14
N LYS A 324 39.06 7.94 0.51
CA LYS A 324 39.31 7.85 1.95
C LYS A 324 38.31 8.75 2.69
N MET A 325 37.58 8.18 3.63
CA MET A 325 36.90 8.94 4.69
C MET A 325 37.79 8.88 5.92
N ASP A 326 38.57 9.94 6.13
CA ASP A 326 39.01 10.35 7.46
C ASP A 326 38.34 11.70 7.71
N GLU A 327 37.46 11.78 8.70
CA GLU A 327 37.52 12.80 9.76
C GLU A 327 36.36 12.60 10.75
N ASP A 328 36.76 12.35 12.00
CA ASP A 328 35.97 12.31 13.22
C ASP A 328 35.35 13.69 13.53
N PHE A 329 34.07 13.71 13.92
CA PHE A 329 33.55 14.35 15.16
C PHE A 329 32.05 14.08 15.34
#